data_AF-A0AAN9T3V5-F1
#
_entry.id   AF-A0AAN9T3V5-F1
#
_cell.length_a   1.000
_cell.length_b   1.000
_cell.length_c   1.000
_cell.angle_alpha   90.00
_cell.angle_beta   90.00
_cell.angle_gamma   90.00
#
_symmetry.space_group_name_H-M   'P 1'
#
loop_
_entity.id
_entity.type
_entity.pdbx_description
1 polymer ?
#
loop_
_entity_poly.entity_id
_entity_poly.type
_entity_poly.pdbx_seq_one_letter_code
_entity_poly.pdbx_strand_id
1 'polypeptide(L)'
;MYSGYLCFTISISFIGVLTAVIGDLASHFGCTIGLKDSVTAVTFVALGTSVPDTFASKVAAIQDSTADNSVGNVTGSNAVNVFLGIGIAWSLAAFYHKWHRRSFEVNAGK
;
A
#
# COMPACT_ATOMS: atom_id res chain seq x y z
N MET A 1 -17.51 23.91 5.31
CA MET A 1 -17.90 22.64 4.66
C MET A 1 -17.10 22.32 3.39
N TYR A 2 -16.48 23.29 2.70
CA TYR A 2 -15.64 23.05 1.52
C TYR A 2 -14.15 22.70 1.81
N SER A 3 -13.68 22.88 3.06
CA SER A 3 -12.26 22.75 3.41
C SER A 3 -11.73 21.31 3.44
N GLY A 4 -12.61 20.31 3.66
CA GLY A 4 -12.19 18.90 3.81
C GLY A 4 -11.88 18.21 2.48
N TYR A 5 -12.66 18.52 1.44
CA TYR A 5 -12.46 17.94 0.11
C TYR A 5 -11.11 18.32 -0.49
N LEU A 6 -10.66 19.57 -0.30
CA LEU A 6 -9.35 20.02 -0.77
C LEU A 6 -8.22 19.21 -0.13
N CYS A 7 -8.28 18.99 1.19
CA CYS A 7 -7.30 18.19 1.91
C CYS A 7 -7.31 16.72 1.43
N PHE A 8 -8.50 16.16 1.18
CA PHE A 8 -8.65 14.81 0.65
C PHE A 8 -8.06 14.66 -0.76
N THR A 9 -8.38 15.57 -1.68
CA THR A 9 -7.87 15.52 -3.06
C THR A 9 -6.36 15.73 -3.12
N ILE A 10 -5.82 16.65 -2.31
CA ILE A 10 -4.37 16.87 -2.20
C ILE A 10 -3.69 15.61 -1.64
N SER A 11 -4.25 15.00 -0.59
CA SER A 11 -3.69 13.79 0.02
C SER A 11 -3.64 12.62 -0.96
N ILE A 12 -4.73 12.36 -1.69
CA ILE A 12 -4.76 11.31 -2.74
C ILE A 12 -3.74 11.60 -3.83
N SER A 13 -3.65 12.85 -4.29
CA SER A 13 -2.69 13.24 -5.31
C SER A 13 -1.25 13.04 -4.83
N PHE A 14 -0.97 13.37 -3.57
CA PHE A 14 0.35 13.21 -2.96
C PHE A 14 0.72 11.74 -2.81
N ILE A 15 -0.20 10.89 -2.37
CA ILE A 15 -0.02 9.43 -2.31
C ILE A 15 0.23 8.86 -3.72
N GLY A 16 -0.51 9.32 -4.73
CA GLY A 16 -0.33 8.88 -6.11
C GLY A 16 1.04 9.25 -6.67
N VAL A 17 1.47 10.50 -6.49
CA VAL A 17 2.79 10.97 -6.92
C VAL A 17 3.90 10.22 -6.19
N LEU A 18 3.79 10.07 -4.87
CA LEU A 18 4.79 9.35 -4.07
C LEU A 18 4.90 7.88 -4.53
N THR A 19 3.77 7.23 -4.80
CA THR A 19 3.75 5.84 -5.31
C THR A 19 4.44 5.74 -6.67
N ALA A 20 4.21 6.69 -7.57
CA ALA A 20 4.86 6.72 -8.89
C ALA A 20 6.38 6.91 -8.76
N VAL A 21 6.82 7.86 -7.95
CA VAL A 21 8.25 8.11 -7.70
C VAL A 21 8.93 6.90 -7.08
N ILE A 22 8.29 6.25 -6.10
CA ILE A 22 8.82 5.03 -5.47
C ILE A 22 8.93 3.89 -6.50
N GLY A 23 7.96 3.76 -7.41
CA GLY A 23 8.00 2.78 -8.50
C GLY A 23 9.18 3.00 -9.45
N ASP A 24 9.37 4.25 -9.88
CA ASP A 24 10.49 4.62 -10.77
C ASP A 24 11.84 4.39 -10.09
N LEU A 25 11.98 4.79 -8.81
CA LEU A 25 13.18 4.54 -8.02
C LEU A 25 13.44 3.04 -7.87
N ALA A 26 12.42 2.24 -7.56
CA ALA A 26 12.58 0.79 -7.38
C ALA A 26 13.07 0.10 -8.66
N SER A 27 12.56 0.50 -9.83
CA SER A 27 13.01 -0.02 -11.13
C SER A 27 14.46 0.39 -11.44
N HIS A 28 14.81 1.65 -11.17
CA HIS A 28 16.17 2.15 -11.41
C HIS A 28 17.21 1.50 -10.48
N PHE A 29 16.88 1.33 -9.20
CA PHE A 29 17.75 0.67 -8.21
C PHE A 29 17.86 -0.84 -8.46
N GLY A 30 16.78 -1.52 -8.87
CA GLY A 30 16.81 -2.94 -9.25
C GLY A 30 17.81 -3.22 -10.37
N CYS A 31 17.81 -2.37 -11.40
CA CYS A 31 18.78 -2.42 -12.49
C CYS A 31 20.23 -2.13 -12.05
N THR A 32 20.44 -1.31 -11.02
CA THR A 32 21.80 -0.89 -10.59
C THR A 32 22.47 -1.91 -9.66
N ILE A 33 21.67 -2.60 -8.84
CA ILE A 33 22.16 -3.54 -7.81
C ILE A 33 22.13 -5.00 -8.31
N GLY A 34 21.50 -5.28 -9.45
CA GLY A 34 21.38 -6.64 -10.00
C GLY A 34 20.41 -7.53 -9.19
N LEU A 35 19.55 -6.90 -8.39
CA LEU A 35 18.49 -7.55 -7.62
C LEU A 35 17.23 -7.61 -8.50
N LYS A 36 16.45 -8.70 -8.38
CA LYS A 36 15.19 -8.86 -9.11
C LYS A 36 14.30 -7.64 -8.87
N ASP A 37 13.86 -6.97 -9.94
CA ASP A 37 12.97 -5.79 -9.86
C ASP A 37 11.76 -6.02 -8.97
N SER A 38 11.23 -7.25 -8.92
CA SER A 38 10.12 -7.61 -8.05
C SER A 38 10.44 -7.46 -6.56
N VAL A 39 11.67 -7.78 -6.12
CA VAL A 39 12.08 -7.67 -4.71
C VAL A 39 12.22 -6.21 -4.33
N THR A 40 12.92 -5.42 -5.17
CA THR A 40 13.08 -3.98 -4.97
C THR A 40 11.74 -3.26 -4.96
N ALA A 41 10.86 -3.56 -5.91
CA ALA A 41 9.51 -2.99 -5.97
C ALA A 41 8.68 -3.31 -4.73
N VAL A 42 8.68 -4.57 -4.27
CA VAL A 42 7.90 -4.98 -3.09
C VAL A 42 8.43 -4.29 -1.82
N THR A 43 9.76 -4.21 -1.62
CA THR A 43 10.33 -3.56 -0.44
C THR A 43 10.04 -2.06 -0.43
N PHE A 44 10.23 -1.38 -1.57
CA PHE A 44 9.98 0.06 -1.68
C PHE A 44 8.49 0.40 -1.57
N VAL A 45 7.59 -0.40 -2.15
CA VAL A 45 6.14 -0.26 -1.96
C VAL A 45 5.76 -0.48 -0.49
N ALA A 46 6.30 -1.51 0.16
CA ALA A 46 6.02 -1.79 1.57
C ALA A 46 6.52 -0.67 2.49
N LEU A 47 7.69 -0.08 2.19
CA LEU A 47 8.19 1.10 2.89
C LEU A 47 7.32 2.33 2.63
N GLY A 48 6.90 2.53 1.37
CA GLY A 48 6.06 3.66 0.96
C GLY A 48 4.70 3.71 1.62
N THR A 49 4.13 2.56 1.99
CA THR A 49 2.87 2.47 2.75
C THR A 49 3.10 2.50 4.25
N SER A 50 4.10 1.77 4.76
CA SER A 50 4.33 1.64 6.21
C SER A 50 4.81 2.93 6.87
N VAL A 51 5.59 3.76 6.17
CA VAL A 51 6.10 5.04 6.69
C VAL A 51 4.96 6.02 7.00
N PRO A 52 4.06 6.37 6.05
CA PRO A 52 2.94 7.26 6.34
C PRO A 52 1.97 6.68 7.38
N ASP A 53 1.71 5.37 7.38
CA ASP A 53 0.90 4.71 8.42
C ASP A 53 1.52 4.84 9.82
N THR A 54 2.84 4.72 9.92
CA THR A 54 3.58 4.91 11.17
C THR A 54 3.48 6.36 11.65
N PHE A 55 3.61 7.34 10.74
CA PHE A 55 3.45 8.76 11.08
C PHE A 55 2.03 9.08 11.54
N ALA A 56 1.01 8.56 10.85
CA ALA A 56 -0.39 8.73 11.25
C ALA A 56 -0.65 8.14 12.65
N SER A 57 -0.14 6.93 12.91
CA SER A 57 -0.26 6.26 14.20
C SER A 57 0.48 7.00 15.33
N LYS A 58 1.66 7.55 15.04
CA LYS A 58 2.43 8.39 15.97
C LYS A 58 1.71 9.69 16.32
N VAL A 59 1.13 10.36 15.32
CA VAL A 59 0.37 11.60 15.54
C VAL A 59 -0.89 11.31 16.38
N ALA A 60 -1.60 10.23 16.08
CA ALA A 60 -2.75 9.77 16.87
C ALA A 60 -2.37 9.42 18.32
N ALA A 61 -1.21 8.81 18.55
CA ALA A 61 -0.71 8.49 19.89
C ALA A 61 -0.35 9.74 20.71
N ILE A 62 0.19 10.78 20.07
CA ILE A 62 0.63 12.01 20.74
C ILE A 62 -0.56 12.94 21.06
N GLN A 63 -1.61 12.90 20.24
CA GLN A 63 -2.80 13.75 20.42
C GLN A 63 -3.84 13.17 21.40
N ASP A 64 -3.69 11.92 21.84
CA ASP A 64 -4.64 11.23 22.71
C ASP A 64 -4.03 10.88 24.08
N SER A 65 -4.80 11.05 25.16
CA SER A 65 -4.31 10.83 26.53
C SER A 65 -4.26 9.35 26.93
N THR A 66 -5.03 8.47 26.26
CA THR A 66 -5.06 7.03 26.57
C THR A 66 -4.43 6.14 25.49
N ALA A 67 -3.83 6.70 24.44
CA ALA A 67 -3.17 5.98 23.34
C ALA A 67 -4.02 4.93 22.58
N ASP A 68 -5.29 4.73 22.93
CA ASP A 68 -6.21 3.77 22.30
C ASP A 68 -6.39 4.05 20.79
N ASN A 69 -6.42 5.32 20.41
CA ASN A 69 -6.51 5.74 19.01
C ASN A 69 -5.30 5.30 18.17
N SER A 70 -4.13 5.12 18.79
CA SER A 70 -2.94 4.62 18.08
C SER A 70 -3.02 3.12 17.78
N VAL A 71 -3.58 2.34 18.72
CA VAL A 71 -3.77 0.88 18.57
C VAL A 71 -4.80 0.61 17.49
N GLY A 72 -5.89 1.38 17.48
CA GLY A 72 -6.91 1.33 16.44
C GLY A 72 -6.34 1.65 15.05
N ASN A 73 -5.49 2.66 14.94
CA ASN A 73 -4.88 3.04 13.67
C ASN A 73 -3.89 1.99 13.14
N VAL A 74 -2.98 1.48 13.98
CA VAL A 74 -2.02 0.43 13.58
C VAL A 74 -2.72 -0.85 13.18
N THR A 75 -3.70 -1.30 13.99
CA THR A 75 -4.44 -2.55 13.73
C THR A 75 -5.33 -2.41 12.50
N GLY A 76 -6.00 -1.25 12.36
CA GLY A 76 -6.87 -0.94 11.22
C GLY A 76 -6.12 -0.85 9.90
N SER A 77 -5.02 -0.10 9.86
CA SER A 77 -4.20 0.05 8.64
C SER A 77 -3.63 -1.28 8.16
N ASN A 78 -3.11 -2.11 9.06
CA ASN A 78 -2.61 -3.44 8.71
C ASN A 78 -3.73 -4.38 8.23
N ALA A 79 -4.90 -4.33 8.86
CA ALA A 79 -6.06 -5.10 8.40
C ALA A 79 -6.49 -4.68 6.99
N VAL A 80 -6.52 -3.38 6.68
CA VAL A 80 -6.82 -2.87 5.33
C VAL A 80 -5.80 -3.35 4.31
N ASN A 81 -4.50 -3.29 4.62
CA ASN A 81 -3.46 -3.77 3.69
C ASN A 81 -3.61 -5.26 3.35
N VAL A 82 -3.93 -6.11 4.33
CA VAL A 82 -4.11 -7.55 4.10
C VAL A 82 -5.45 -7.85 3.43
N PHE A 83 -6.56 -7.39 3.99
CA PHE A 83 -7.89 -7.77 3.51
C PHE A 83 -8.29 -7.03 2.24
N LEU A 84 -8.07 -5.71 2.17
CA LEU A 84 -8.41 -4.94 0.97
C LEU A 84 -7.28 -5.03 -0.06
N GLY A 85 -6.03 -4.80 0.35
CA GLY A 85 -4.89 -4.78 -0.58
C GLY A 85 -4.72 -6.13 -1.30
N ILE A 86 -4.53 -7.21 -0.54
CA ILE A 86 -4.33 -8.55 -1.13
C ILE A 86 -5.68 -9.18 -1.53
N GLY A 87 -6.68 -9.11 -0.65
CA GLY A 87 -7.96 -9.81 -0.86
C GLY A 87 -8.78 -9.32 -2.05
N ILE A 88 -8.84 -8.00 -2.30
CA ILE A 88 -9.54 -7.47 -3.49
C ILE A 88 -8.76 -7.80 -4.77
N ALA A 89 -7.44 -7.63 -4.77
CA ALA A 89 -6.61 -7.93 -5.93
C ALA A 89 -6.77 -9.40 -6.38
N TRP A 90 -6.76 -10.32 -5.43
CA TRP A 90 -6.93 -11.75 -5.69
C TRP A 90 -8.35 -12.08 -6.18
N SER A 91 -9.37 -11.47 -5.56
CA SER A 91 -10.77 -11.63 -5.97
C SER A 91 -10.98 -11.13 -7.41
N LEU A 92 -10.48 -9.94 -7.75
CA LEU A 92 -10.54 -9.39 -9.11
C LEU A 92 -9.84 -10.30 -10.12
N ALA A 93 -8.65 -10.80 -9.79
CA ALA A 93 -7.90 -11.71 -10.67
C ALA A 93 -8.64 -13.03 -10.91
N ALA A 94 -9.27 -13.59 -9.86
CA ALA A 94 -10.09 -14.79 -9.95
C ALA A 94 -11.35 -14.57 -10.80
N PHE A 95 -12.06 -13.45 -10.61
CA PHE A 95 -13.22 -13.09 -11.43
C PHE A 95 -12.85 -12.88 -12.90
N TYR A 96 -11.73 -12.20 -13.17
CA TYR A 96 -11.24 -11.96 -14.53
C TYR A 96 -10.92 -13.26 -15.27
N HIS A 97 -10.25 -14.22 -14.60
CA HIS A 97 -9.93 -15.53 -15.17
C HIS A 97 -11.17 -16.40 -15.38
N LYS A 98 -12.12 -16.36 -14.43
CA LYS A 98 -13.43 -17.01 -14.57
C LYS A 98 -14.19 -16.50 -15.79
N TRP A 99 -14.17 -15.19 -16.04
CA TRP A 99 -14.83 -14.58 -17.20
C TRP A 99 -14.19 -15.00 -18.53
N HIS A 100 -12.86 -15.07 -18.59
CA HIS A 100 -12.12 -15.43 -19.81
C HIS A 100 -11.93 -16.94 -20.01
N ARG A 101 -12.59 -17.80 -19.20
CA ARG A 101 -12.42 -19.26 -19.17
C ARG A 101 -10.96 -19.72 -19.15
N ARG A 102 -10.09 -19.00 -18.43
CA ARG A 102 -8.71 -19.41 -18.18
C ARG A 102 -8.58 -19.98 -16.77
N SER A 103 -7.78 -21.02 -16.60
CA SER A 103 -7.41 -21.50 -15.25
C SER A 103 -6.59 -20.43 -14.54
N PHE A 104 -6.98 -20.09 -13.31
CA PHE A 104 -6.21 -19.19 -12.46
C PHE A 104 -5.04 -19.97 -11.86
N GLU A 105 -3.96 -20.12 -12.63
CA GLU A 105 -2.74 -20.79 -12.18
C GLU A 105 -1.80 -19.77 -11.53
N VAL A 106 -1.66 -19.88 -10.21
CA VAL A 106 -0.73 -19.06 -9.44
C VAL A 106 0.52 -19.89 -9.19
N ASN A 107 1.58 -19.63 -9.96
CA ASN A 107 2.87 -20.27 -9.74
C ASN A 107 3.44 -19.73 -8.42
N ALA A 108 3.37 -20.51 -7.35
CA ALA A 108 4.06 -20.19 -6.11
C ALA A 108 5.56 -20.19 -6.43
N GLY A 109 6.17 -18.99 -6.46
CA GLY A 109 7.58 -18.84 -6.78
C GLY A 109 8.42 -19.78 -5.93
N LYS A 110 9.28 -20.57 -6.58
CA LYS A 110 10.34 -21.34 -5.90
C LYS A 110 11.35 -20.40 -5.27
#